data_AF-A0A9E4HRL0-F1
#
_entry.id   AF-A0A9E4HRL0-F1
#
_cell.length_a   1.000
_cell.length_b   1.000
_cell.length_c   1.000
_cell.angle_alpha   90.00
_cell.angle_beta   90.00
_cell.angle_gamma   90.00
#
_symmetry.space_group_name_H-M   'P 1'
#
loop_
_entity.id
_entity.type
_entity.pdbx_description
1 polymer ?
#
loop_
_entity_poly.entity_id
_entity_poly.type
_entity_poly.pdbx_seq_one_letter_code
_entity_poly.pdbx_strand_id
1 'polypeptide(L)'
;MAKTLRKLHLHLVSDATGETTHQLGRAGIAQFQHVQVIEHVWTLVRTAEHLVAIENAMQKHGGVALFSLADRDIREKMEAICARHNVLSVSVLDHVVHTLSKVLGKPETGIVGGQHRMDRAYFDRMEALDFTMQHDDGQGLNTVGSADILIVGVSRSSKTPTSIYLSHRGYKVANYPLVPGVAMPLDDIPHENLLVVGLIKDARSLAQIRRNRLVAMNEHENSDYADLENIAEEVANARRLFNQHKWPVIDVTRRSVEETAAAIINLHSRWLEDKDGKAHGNH
;
A
#
# COMPACT_ATOMS: atom_id res chain seq x y z
N MET A 1 -9.59 -11.56 39.57
CA MET A 1 -8.13 -11.68 39.69
C MET A 1 -7.48 -11.03 38.47
N ALA A 2 -6.63 -10.02 38.66
CA ALA A 2 -5.91 -9.40 37.54
C ALA A 2 -4.91 -10.42 36.97
N LYS A 3 -5.10 -10.84 35.70
CA LYS A 3 -4.13 -11.71 35.01
C LYS A 3 -2.85 -10.90 34.81
N THR A 4 -1.76 -11.35 35.44
CA THR A 4 -0.42 -10.76 35.26
C THR A 4 -0.04 -10.80 33.78
N LEU A 5 0.18 -9.63 33.17
CA LEU A 5 0.65 -9.54 31.78
C LEU A 5 2.04 -10.17 31.68
N ARG A 6 2.20 -11.15 30.78
CA ARG A 6 3.52 -11.74 30.53
C ARG A 6 4.31 -10.80 29.62
N LYS A 7 5.48 -10.36 30.07
CA LYS A 7 6.38 -9.53 29.27
C LYS A 7 7.18 -10.41 28.30
N LEU A 8 7.23 -10.02 27.03
CA LEU A 8 8.03 -10.64 25.98
C LEU A 8 8.94 -9.60 25.36
N HIS A 9 10.25 -9.85 25.36
CA HIS A 9 11.19 -9.08 24.55
C HIS A 9 11.28 -9.71 23.16
N LEU A 10 11.02 -8.92 22.12
CA LEU A 10 11.06 -9.35 20.73
C LEU A 10 12.14 -8.56 19.99
N HIS A 11 13.19 -9.27 19.56
CA HIS A 11 14.28 -8.69 18.77
C HIS A 11 13.95 -8.86 17.28
N LEU A 12 13.79 -7.75 16.57
CA LEU A 12 13.46 -7.71 15.15
C LEU A 12 14.71 -7.28 14.38
N VAL A 13 15.36 -8.22 13.69
CA VAL A 13 16.70 -8.03 13.12
C VAL A 13 16.68 -8.11 11.60
N SER A 14 17.21 -7.11 10.91
CA SER A 14 17.19 -7.04 9.46
C SER A 14 18.45 -6.38 8.89
N ASP A 15 18.96 -6.91 7.79
CA ASP A 15 20.04 -6.31 6.98
C ASP A 15 19.57 -5.11 6.12
N ALA A 16 18.25 -4.95 5.98
CA ALA A 16 17.55 -3.83 5.35
C ALA A 16 16.73 -3.00 6.37
N THR A 17 15.49 -2.62 6.03
CA THR A 17 14.63 -1.70 6.80
C THR A 17 13.92 -2.32 8.00
N GLY A 18 13.86 -3.64 8.12
CA GLY A 18 13.15 -4.33 9.22
C GLY A 18 11.63 -4.46 9.06
N GLU A 19 11.05 -3.95 7.97
CA GLU A 19 9.59 -3.97 7.77
C GLU A 19 9.02 -5.39 7.75
N THR A 20 9.69 -6.33 7.07
CA THR A 20 9.27 -7.74 6.99
C THR A 20 9.20 -8.38 8.38
N THR A 21 10.26 -8.24 9.18
CA THR A 21 10.31 -8.78 10.55
C THR A 21 9.28 -8.12 11.46
N HIS A 22 9.05 -6.82 11.28
CA HIS A 22 8.08 -6.07 12.07
C HIS A 22 6.63 -6.46 11.76
N GLN A 23 6.26 -6.56 10.47
CA GLN A 23 4.92 -7.00 10.06
C GLN A 23 4.62 -8.43 10.52
N LEU A 24 5.56 -9.36 10.34
CA LEU A 24 5.40 -10.75 10.78
C LEU A 24 5.36 -10.87 12.31
N GLY A 25 6.21 -10.12 13.02
CA GLY A 25 6.19 -10.05 14.47
C GLY A 25 4.83 -9.59 15.00
N ARG A 26 4.31 -8.47 14.48
CA ARG A 26 3.00 -7.93 14.87
C ARG A 26 1.85 -8.89 14.54
N ALA A 27 1.86 -9.50 13.35
CA ALA A 27 0.85 -10.49 12.96
C ALA A 27 0.86 -11.73 13.87
N GLY A 28 2.05 -12.20 14.24
CA GLY A 28 2.22 -13.32 15.17
C GLY A 28 1.74 -12.98 16.59
N ILE A 29 2.15 -11.83 17.12
CA ILE A 29 1.74 -11.36 18.46
C ILE A 29 0.23 -11.19 18.57
N ALA A 30 -0.43 -10.73 17.51
CA ALA A 30 -1.88 -10.52 17.49
C ALA A 30 -2.69 -11.81 17.77
N GLN A 31 -2.08 -12.99 17.65
CA GLN A 31 -2.71 -14.28 17.98
C GLN A 31 -2.76 -14.57 19.49
N PHE A 32 -2.14 -13.73 20.32
CA PHE A 32 -2.03 -13.95 21.77
C PHE A 32 -2.70 -12.81 22.56
N GLN A 33 -3.46 -13.18 23.60
CA GLN A 33 -4.03 -12.22 24.56
C GLN A 33 -3.14 -12.10 25.80
N HIS A 34 -3.19 -10.94 26.45
CA HIS A 34 -2.49 -10.66 27.72
C HIS A 34 -0.96 -10.78 27.67
N VAL A 35 -0.34 -10.42 26.53
CA VAL A 35 1.11 -10.30 26.38
C VAL A 35 1.48 -8.82 26.25
N GLN A 36 2.49 -8.38 27.01
CA GLN A 36 3.11 -7.09 26.82
C GLN A 36 4.42 -7.28 26.05
N VAL A 37 4.50 -6.77 24.84
CA VAL A 37 5.69 -6.90 24.00
C VAL A 37 6.57 -5.65 24.13
N ILE A 38 7.86 -5.88 24.26
CA ILE A 38 8.91 -4.85 24.17
C ILE A 38 9.71 -5.18 22.92
N GLU A 39 9.54 -4.36 21.89
CA GLU A 39 10.21 -4.52 20.60
C GLU A 39 11.60 -3.88 20.64
N HIS A 40 12.60 -4.62 20.18
CA HIS A 40 13.95 -4.14 19.94
C HIS A 40 14.21 -4.24 18.44
N VAL A 41 14.22 -3.11 17.76
CA VAL A 41 14.35 -3.05 16.29
C VAL A 41 15.78 -2.78 15.89
N TRP A 42 16.36 -3.70 15.11
CA TRP A 42 17.73 -3.67 14.64
C TRP A 42 17.74 -3.69 13.11
N THR A 43 17.93 -2.52 12.50
CA THR A 43 17.97 -2.35 11.04
C THR A 43 19.40 -2.23 10.54
N LEU A 44 19.60 -2.43 9.23
CA LEU A 44 20.90 -2.32 8.57
C LEU A 44 22.00 -3.21 9.20
N VAL A 45 21.63 -4.37 9.75
CA VAL A 45 22.54 -5.31 10.39
C VAL A 45 23.34 -6.06 9.32
N ARG A 46 24.51 -5.54 8.98
CA ARG A 46 25.36 -6.01 7.87
C ARG A 46 26.78 -6.39 8.29
N THR A 47 27.16 -6.11 9.52
CA THR A 47 28.52 -6.32 10.03
C THR A 47 28.49 -7.03 11.38
N ALA A 48 29.59 -7.68 11.74
CA ALA A 48 29.73 -8.34 13.03
C ALA A 48 29.63 -7.35 14.22
N GLU A 49 30.01 -6.09 14.02
CA GLU A 49 29.91 -5.04 15.02
C GLU A 49 28.45 -4.74 15.40
N HIS A 50 27.53 -4.76 14.42
CA HIS A 50 26.10 -4.61 14.70
C HIS A 50 25.56 -5.74 15.58
N LEU A 51 26.11 -6.96 15.43
CA LEU A 51 25.71 -8.11 16.24
C LEU A 51 26.13 -7.97 17.71
N VAL A 52 27.19 -7.24 18.02
CA VAL A 52 27.63 -7.01 19.42
C VAL A 52 26.56 -6.26 20.21
N ALA A 53 25.94 -5.23 19.62
CA ALA A 53 24.86 -4.49 20.27
C ALA A 53 23.63 -5.36 20.53
N ILE A 54 23.29 -6.22 19.56
CA ILE A 54 22.18 -7.17 19.66
C ILE A 54 22.46 -8.20 20.76
N GLU A 55 23.68 -8.75 20.80
CA GLU A 55 24.12 -9.71 21.81
C GLU A 55 23.98 -9.12 23.22
N ASN A 56 24.44 -7.88 23.43
CA ASN A 56 24.32 -7.20 24.72
C ASN A 56 22.85 -7.03 25.14
N ALA A 57 21.96 -6.70 24.20
CA ALA A 57 20.52 -6.58 24.48
C ALA A 57 19.89 -7.94 24.81
N MET A 58 20.26 -8.99 24.09
CA MET A 58 19.82 -10.37 24.34
C MET A 58 20.29 -10.89 25.69
N GLN A 59 21.54 -10.64 26.06
CA GLN A 59 22.08 -11.02 27.36
C GLN A 59 21.31 -10.35 28.51
N LYS A 60 20.94 -9.08 28.35
CA LYS A 60 20.24 -8.31 29.37
C LYS A 60 18.75 -8.66 29.49
N HIS A 61 18.10 -8.98 28.38
CA HIS A 61 16.64 -9.05 28.29
C HIS A 61 16.08 -10.42 27.90
N GLY A 62 16.91 -11.32 27.36
CA GLY A 62 16.47 -12.57 26.74
C GLY A 62 15.47 -12.35 25.62
N GLY A 63 14.54 -13.30 25.45
CA GLY A 63 13.36 -13.14 24.60
C GLY A 63 13.39 -14.04 23.36
N VAL A 64 12.81 -13.53 22.27
CA VAL A 64 12.73 -14.19 20.96
C VAL A 64 13.32 -13.26 19.91
N ALA A 65 14.01 -13.82 18.91
CA ALA A 65 14.54 -13.10 17.78
C ALA A 65 13.83 -13.51 16.48
N LEU A 66 13.29 -12.54 15.76
CA LEU A 66 12.84 -12.71 14.37
C LEU A 66 13.83 -11.98 13.49
N PHE A 67 14.43 -12.67 12.54
CA PHE A 67 15.44 -12.08 11.69
C PHE A 67 15.22 -12.33 10.20
N SER A 68 15.71 -11.40 9.39
CA SER A 68 15.79 -11.47 7.93
C SER A 68 17.19 -11.02 7.54
N LEU A 69 18.11 -11.96 7.37
CA LEU A 69 19.51 -11.73 7.04
C LEU A 69 19.85 -12.54 5.80
N ALA A 70 20.21 -11.88 4.70
CA ALA A 70 20.61 -12.52 3.46
C ALA A 70 22.08 -12.99 3.51
N ASP A 71 22.93 -12.27 4.23
CA ASP A 71 24.34 -12.60 4.38
C ASP A 71 24.51 -13.86 5.24
N ARG A 72 25.16 -14.88 4.68
CA ARG A 72 25.35 -16.15 5.37
C ARG A 72 26.24 -16.02 6.61
N ASP A 73 27.32 -15.24 6.53
CA ASP A 73 28.27 -15.11 7.63
C ASP A 73 27.66 -14.34 8.82
N ILE A 74 26.91 -13.26 8.54
CA ILE A 74 26.19 -12.52 9.58
C ILE A 74 25.07 -13.38 10.17
N ARG A 75 24.35 -14.14 9.34
CA ARG A 75 23.32 -15.06 9.77
C ARG A 75 23.86 -16.13 10.72
N GLU A 76 24.91 -16.84 10.32
CA GLU A 76 25.51 -17.91 11.14
C GLU A 76 25.99 -17.35 12.50
N LYS A 77 26.58 -16.15 12.51
CA LYS A 77 26.96 -15.46 13.76
C LYS A 77 25.75 -15.10 14.63
N MET A 78 24.67 -14.60 14.02
CA MET A 78 23.43 -14.27 14.72
C MET A 78 22.81 -15.51 15.37
N GLU A 79 22.71 -16.61 14.61
CA GLU A 79 22.20 -17.89 15.13
C GLU A 79 23.07 -18.42 16.28
N ALA A 80 24.39 -18.32 16.16
CA ALA A 80 25.32 -18.70 17.23
C ALA A 80 25.16 -17.84 18.50
N ILE A 81 24.92 -16.52 18.35
CA ILE A 81 24.61 -15.63 19.47
C ILE A 81 23.30 -16.04 20.13
N CYS A 82 22.23 -16.27 19.37
CA CYS A 82 20.95 -16.70 19.91
C CYS A 82 21.07 -18.04 20.68
N ALA A 83 21.77 -19.02 20.10
CA ALA A 83 22.01 -20.31 20.75
C ALA A 83 22.79 -20.16 22.06
N ARG A 84 23.86 -19.34 22.07
CA ARG A 84 24.69 -19.07 23.25
C ARG A 84 23.90 -18.46 24.42
N HIS A 85 22.93 -17.61 24.13
CA HIS A 85 22.11 -16.92 25.13
C HIS A 85 20.74 -17.56 25.37
N ASN A 86 20.50 -18.77 24.85
CA ASN A 86 19.21 -19.47 24.93
C ASN A 86 18.02 -18.63 24.45
N VAL A 87 18.23 -17.79 23.43
CA VAL A 87 17.20 -17.00 22.76
C VAL A 87 16.65 -17.82 21.60
N LEU A 88 15.33 -18.06 21.61
CA LEU A 88 14.68 -18.69 20.46
C LEU A 88 14.75 -17.74 19.26
N SER A 89 15.14 -18.25 18.10
CA SER A 89 15.29 -17.44 16.90
C SER A 89 14.62 -18.07 15.69
N VAL A 90 14.11 -17.23 14.80
CA VAL A 90 13.47 -17.63 13.54
C VAL A 90 13.93 -16.72 12.42
N SER A 91 14.49 -17.31 11.36
CA SER A 91 14.62 -16.64 10.07
C SER A 91 13.25 -16.59 9.40
N VAL A 92 12.69 -15.39 9.24
CA VAL A 92 11.28 -15.24 8.83
C VAL A 92 11.03 -15.56 7.36
N LEU A 93 12.07 -15.59 6.53
CA LEU A 93 11.96 -15.85 5.10
C LEU A 93 12.37 -17.27 4.68
N ASP A 94 13.01 -18.05 5.55
CA ASP A 94 13.56 -19.37 5.19
C ASP A 94 12.54 -20.29 4.54
N HIS A 95 11.38 -20.45 5.17
CA HIS A 95 10.36 -21.37 4.67
C HIS A 95 9.81 -20.93 3.31
N VAL A 96 9.64 -19.61 3.13
CA VAL A 96 9.15 -19.03 1.88
C VAL A 96 10.20 -19.19 0.78
N VAL A 97 11.46 -18.84 1.06
CA VAL A 97 12.57 -18.95 0.11
C VAL A 97 12.82 -20.40 -0.29
N HIS A 98 12.82 -21.33 0.66
CA HIS A 98 12.95 -22.76 0.40
C HIS A 98 11.83 -23.30 -0.50
N THR A 99 10.59 -22.88 -0.24
CA THR A 99 9.43 -23.29 -1.04
C THR A 99 9.53 -22.75 -2.47
N LEU A 100 9.92 -21.47 -2.62
CA LEU A 100 10.13 -20.86 -3.93
C LEU A 100 11.30 -21.51 -4.68
N SER A 101 12.40 -21.82 -4.00
CA SER A 101 13.57 -22.50 -4.58
C SER A 101 13.18 -23.86 -5.19
N LYS A 102 12.35 -24.64 -4.50
CA LYS A 102 11.83 -25.92 -5.01
C LYS A 102 10.99 -25.75 -6.27
N VAL A 103 10.10 -24.77 -6.30
CA VAL A 103 9.23 -24.52 -7.47
C VAL A 103 10.04 -23.98 -8.65
N LEU A 104 11.01 -23.12 -8.39
CA LEU A 104 11.84 -22.47 -9.41
C LEU A 104 13.00 -23.35 -9.91
N GLY A 105 13.28 -24.48 -9.24
CA GLY A 105 14.37 -25.37 -9.58
C GLY A 105 15.76 -24.73 -9.50
N LYS A 106 15.92 -23.66 -8.70
CA LYS A 106 17.16 -22.91 -8.55
C LYS A 106 17.57 -22.83 -7.08
N PRO A 107 18.87 -23.01 -6.76
CA PRO A 107 19.35 -22.86 -5.39
C PRO A 107 19.21 -21.41 -4.93
N GLU A 108 19.10 -21.21 -3.62
CA GLU A 108 19.20 -19.90 -3.00
C GLU A 108 20.55 -19.25 -3.35
N THR A 109 20.54 -18.00 -3.80
CA THR A 109 21.76 -17.34 -4.24
C THR A 109 22.59 -16.80 -3.08
N GLY A 110 22.03 -16.66 -1.87
CA GLY A 110 22.74 -16.13 -0.69
C GLY A 110 23.31 -14.72 -0.87
N ILE A 111 22.90 -14.01 -1.94
CA ILE A 111 23.43 -12.70 -2.30
C ILE A 111 22.74 -11.64 -1.44
N VAL A 112 23.52 -11.01 -0.55
CA VAL A 112 23.19 -9.68 -0.02
C VAL A 112 23.12 -8.73 -1.22
N GLY A 113 21.96 -8.13 -1.43
CA GLY A 113 21.78 -7.17 -2.51
C GLY A 113 21.25 -7.80 -3.79
N GLY A 114 19.99 -8.21 -3.77
CA GLY A 114 19.08 -8.05 -4.92
C GLY A 114 18.90 -6.57 -5.34
N GLN A 115 19.93 -5.73 -5.20
CA GLN A 115 19.94 -4.29 -5.46
C GLN A 115 19.55 -4.01 -6.91
N HIS A 116 20.02 -4.77 -7.90
CA HIS A 116 19.63 -4.52 -9.29
C HIS A 116 18.14 -4.75 -9.60
N ARG A 117 17.42 -5.57 -8.82
CA ARG A 117 15.95 -5.75 -8.94
C ARG A 117 15.17 -4.82 -8.01
N MET A 118 15.71 -4.51 -6.82
CA MET A 118 15.18 -3.48 -5.94
C MET A 118 15.22 -2.10 -6.61
N ASP A 119 16.29 -1.79 -7.35
CA ASP A 119 16.43 -0.56 -8.11
C ASP A 119 15.26 -0.41 -9.09
N ARG A 120 14.99 -1.42 -9.92
CA ARG A 120 13.91 -1.31 -10.91
C ARG A 120 12.54 -1.19 -10.25
N ALA A 121 12.18 -2.05 -9.32
CA ALA A 121 10.87 -1.97 -8.65
C ALA A 121 10.71 -0.67 -7.82
N TYR A 122 11.80 -0.13 -7.28
CA TYR A 122 11.81 1.17 -6.62
C TYR A 122 11.65 2.31 -7.62
N PHE A 123 12.40 2.31 -8.71
CA PHE A 123 12.32 3.30 -9.78
C PHE A 123 10.94 3.28 -10.46
N ASP A 124 10.38 2.09 -10.72
CA ASP A 124 9.02 1.94 -11.27
C ASP A 124 7.97 2.55 -10.31
N ARG A 125 8.14 2.39 -8.99
CA ARG A 125 7.28 3.04 -7.99
C ARG A 125 7.51 4.55 -7.90
N MET A 126 8.75 5.02 -8.01
CA MET A 126 9.06 6.45 -8.05
C MET A 126 8.46 7.09 -9.29
N GLU A 127 8.56 6.44 -10.45
CA GLU A 127 7.94 6.87 -11.70
C GLU A 127 6.41 6.87 -11.57
N ALA A 128 5.81 5.83 -11.00
CA ALA A 128 4.38 5.79 -10.72
C ALA A 128 3.92 6.93 -9.80
N LEU A 129 4.70 7.24 -8.77
CA LEU A 129 4.42 8.31 -7.82
C LEU A 129 4.57 9.70 -8.46
N ASP A 130 5.65 9.93 -9.21
CA ASP A 130 5.88 11.18 -9.96
C ASP A 130 4.78 11.41 -10.99
N PHE A 131 4.45 10.37 -11.77
CA PHE A 131 3.31 10.41 -12.70
C PHE A 131 2.03 10.80 -11.98
N THR A 132 1.73 10.15 -10.85
CA THR A 132 0.48 10.40 -10.10
C THR A 132 0.42 11.83 -9.55
N MET A 133 1.54 12.37 -9.07
CA MET A 133 1.60 13.77 -8.61
C MET A 133 1.37 14.76 -9.75
N GLN A 134 1.87 14.47 -10.95
CA GLN A 134 1.68 15.32 -12.14
C GLN A 134 0.24 15.25 -12.70
N HIS A 135 -0.53 14.22 -12.34
CA HIS A 135 -1.90 13.98 -12.83
C HIS A 135 -2.96 14.02 -11.70
N ASP A 136 -2.63 14.61 -10.55
CA ASP A 136 -3.61 14.86 -9.50
C ASP A 136 -4.53 16.03 -9.89
N ASP A 137 -5.77 16.02 -9.40
CA ASP A 137 -6.76 17.07 -9.62
C ASP A 137 -6.98 17.51 -11.09
N GLY A 138 -6.88 16.55 -12.04
CA GLY A 138 -7.21 16.77 -13.45
C GLY A 138 -6.11 17.44 -14.27
N GLN A 139 -4.89 17.54 -13.74
CA GLN A 139 -3.73 17.98 -14.50
C GLN A 139 -3.23 16.91 -15.47
N GLY A 140 -2.47 17.33 -16.50
CA GLY A 140 -1.81 16.40 -17.43
C GLY A 140 -2.75 15.58 -18.32
N LEU A 141 -3.93 16.10 -18.69
CA LEU A 141 -4.91 15.36 -19.51
C LEU A 141 -4.32 14.83 -20.83
N ASN A 142 -3.40 15.57 -21.43
CA ASN A 142 -2.69 15.20 -22.65
C ASN A 142 -1.79 13.95 -22.49
N THR A 143 -1.39 13.61 -21.26
CA THR A 143 -0.55 12.45 -20.94
C THR A 143 -1.30 11.36 -20.17
N VAL A 144 -2.60 11.54 -19.92
CA VAL A 144 -3.44 10.62 -19.14
C VAL A 144 -3.51 9.21 -19.71
N GLY A 145 -3.31 9.06 -21.03
CA GLY A 145 -3.28 7.76 -21.71
C GLY A 145 -2.13 6.84 -21.30
N SER A 146 -1.12 7.36 -20.61
CA SER A 146 -0.01 6.57 -20.05
C SER A 146 -0.29 6.08 -18.62
N ALA A 147 -1.46 6.38 -18.06
CA ALA A 147 -1.88 5.87 -16.75
C ALA A 147 -2.36 4.41 -16.86
N ASP A 148 -2.14 3.65 -15.79
CA ASP A 148 -2.76 2.32 -15.62
C ASP A 148 -4.23 2.47 -15.21
N ILE A 149 -4.50 3.45 -14.35
CA ILE A 149 -5.80 3.68 -13.72
C ILE A 149 -6.15 5.17 -13.76
N LEU A 150 -7.38 5.48 -14.18
CA LEU A 150 -7.98 6.81 -14.06
C LEU A 150 -9.08 6.77 -12.99
N ILE A 151 -8.89 7.50 -11.90
CA ILE A 151 -9.88 7.64 -10.84
C ILE A 151 -10.73 8.88 -11.10
N VAL A 152 -12.05 8.69 -11.22
CA VAL A 152 -13.01 9.76 -11.51
C VAL A 152 -13.98 9.92 -10.34
N GLY A 153 -14.29 11.15 -9.95
CA GLY A 153 -15.28 11.37 -8.89
C GLY A 153 -15.43 12.80 -8.42
N VAL A 154 -16.48 13.06 -7.65
CA VAL A 154 -16.78 14.38 -7.09
C VAL A 154 -15.73 14.85 -6.09
N SER A 155 -15.66 16.15 -5.81
CA SER A 155 -14.74 16.67 -4.80
C SER A 155 -14.95 15.99 -3.44
N ARG A 156 -13.83 15.66 -2.77
CA ARG A 156 -13.78 14.97 -1.46
C ARG A 156 -14.21 13.49 -1.43
N SER A 157 -14.21 12.79 -2.58
CA SER A 157 -14.41 11.34 -2.67
C SER A 157 -13.13 10.49 -2.48
N SER A 158 -12.14 10.97 -1.70
CA SER A 158 -10.89 10.25 -1.40
C SER A 158 -9.98 9.89 -2.59
N LYS A 159 -10.10 10.56 -3.74
CA LYS A 159 -9.26 10.31 -4.94
C LYS A 159 -7.77 10.45 -4.66
N THR A 160 -7.31 11.64 -4.24
CA THR A 160 -5.90 11.93 -4.00
C THR A 160 -5.23 10.95 -3.03
N PRO A 161 -5.77 10.70 -1.82
CA PRO A 161 -5.18 9.69 -0.92
C PRO A 161 -5.14 8.28 -1.52
N THR A 162 -6.16 7.89 -2.29
CA THR A 162 -6.23 6.56 -2.92
C THR A 162 -5.23 6.42 -4.05
N SER A 163 -5.12 7.41 -4.92
CA SER A 163 -4.14 7.43 -6.02
C SER A 163 -2.70 7.38 -5.52
N ILE A 164 -2.36 8.14 -4.47
CA ILE A 164 -1.04 8.11 -3.83
C ILE A 164 -0.76 6.72 -3.23
N TYR A 165 -1.76 6.10 -2.59
CA TYR A 165 -1.59 4.75 -2.06
C TYR A 165 -1.35 3.72 -3.17
N LEU A 166 -2.08 3.82 -4.28
CA LEU A 166 -1.89 2.96 -5.45
C LEU A 166 -0.53 3.18 -6.11
N SER A 167 -0.03 4.41 -6.19
CA SER A 167 1.29 4.70 -6.75
C SER A 167 2.43 4.14 -5.90
N HIS A 168 2.28 4.15 -4.56
CA HIS A 168 3.18 3.40 -3.67
C HIS A 168 3.18 1.88 -3.92
N ARG A 169 2.09 1.34 -4.51
CA ARG A 169 2.01 -0.06 -4.97
C ARG A 169 2.54 -0.27 -6.39
N GLY A 170 2.94 0.80 -7.09
CA GLY A 170 3.56 0.77 -8.40
C GLY A 170 2.61 1.07 -9.57
N TYR A 171 1.41 1.60 -9.32
CA TYR A 171 0.46 1.95 -10.38
C TYR A 171 0.55 3.43 -10.75
N LYS A 172 0.64 3.74 -12.04
CA LYS A 172 0.48 5.10 -12.58
C LYS A 172 -1.00 5.47 -12.51
N VAL A 173 -1.37 6.37 -11.61
CA VAL A 173 -2.77 6.74 -11.40
C VAL A 173 -2.98 8.21 -11.76
N ALA A 174 -3.99 8.49 -12.58
CA ALA A 174 -4.46 9.84 -12.82
C ALA A 174 -5.79 10.08 -12.08
N ASN A 175 -6.03 11.32 -11.64
CA ASN A 175 -7.29 11.71 -11.00
C ASN A 175 -8.03 12.73 -11.88
N TYR A 176 -9.31 12.49 -12.14
CA TYR A 176 -10.17 13.47 -12.79
C TYR A 176 -11.28 13.94 -11.84
N PRO A 177 -11.31 15.24 -11.47
CA PRO A 177 -12.39 15.79 -10.68
C PRO A 177 -13.63 16.00 -11.55
N LEU A 178 -14.78 15.47 -11.11
CA LEU A 178 -16.06 15.86 -11.71
C LEU A 178 -16.49 17.20 -11.14
N VAL A 179 -16.63 18.18 -12.02
CA VAL A 179 -17.08 19.54 -11.70
C VAL A 179 -18.50 19.74 -12.27
N PRO A 180 -19.44 20.28 -11.48
CA PRO A 180 -20.81 20.53 -11.96
C PRO A 180 -20.82 21.41 -13.21
N GLY A 181 -21.64 21.03 -14.20
CA GLY A 181 -21.78 21.77 -15.46
C GLY A 181 -20.61 21.67 -16.44
N VAL A 182 -19.51 21.00 -16.06
CA VAL A 182 -18.35 20.79 -16.93
C VAL A 182 -18.36 19.35 -17.44
N ALA A 183 -18.48 19.19 -18.75
CA ALA A 183 -18.38 17.87 -19.37
C ALA A 183 -16.94 17.35 -19.29
N MET A 184 -16.80 16.06 -18.98
CA MET A 184 -15.51 15.38 -19.07
C MET A 184 -15.09 15.26 -20.54
N PRO A 185 -13.83 15.58 -20.91
CA PRO A 185 -13.35 15.50 -22.29
C PRO A 185 -13.05 14.04 -22.65
N LEU A 186 -14.10 13.21 -22.73
CA LEU A 186 -13.99 11.76 -22.93
C LEU A 186 -13.30 11.37 -24.24
N ASP A 187 -13.43 12.22 -25.26
CA ASP A 187 -12.82 12.02 -26.59
C ASP A 187 -11.29 12.16 -26.54
N ASP A 188 -10.76 12.89 -25.55
CA ASP A 188 -9.32 13.12 -25.37
C ASP A 188 -8.67 12.07 -24.46
N ILE A 189 -9.44 11.15 -23.89
CA ILE A 189 -8.97 10.13 -22.95
C ILE A 189 -8.75 8.81 -23.71
N PRO A 190 -7.51 8.30 -23.81
CA PRO A 190 -7.26 7.05 -24.51
C PRO A 190 -7.86 5.86 -23.74
N HIS A 191 -8.88 5.21 -24.30
CA HIS A 191 -9.59 4.10 -23.64
C HIS A 191 -8.91 2.74 -23.81
N GLU A 192 -7.99 2.62 -24.77
CA GLU A 192 -7.47 1.32 -25.18
C GLU A 192 -6.64 0.63 -24.10
N ASN A 193 -5.96 1.35 -23.21
CA ASN A 193 -5.10 0.80 -22.14
C ASN A 193 -5.31 1.42 -20.76
N LEU A 194 -6.46 2.03 -20.52
CA LEU A 194 -6.75 2.75 -19.28
C LEU A 194 -7.96 2.16 -18.56
N LEU A 195 -7.78 1.71 -17.31
CA LEU A 195 -8.91 1.36 -16.46
C LEU A 195 -9.50 2.63 -15.83
N VAL A 196 -10.72 3.00 -16.21
CA VAL A 196 -11.44 4.09 -15.54
C VAL A 196 -12.27 3.55 -14.38
N VAL A 197 -12.11 4.13 -13.18
CA VAL A 197 -12.85 3.74 -11.96
C VAL A 197 -13.54 4.95 -11.35
N GLY A 198 -14.86 4.84 -11.15
CA GLY A 198 -15.65 5.86 -10.48
C GLY A 198 -15.61 5.72 -8.95
N LEU A 199 -15.27 6.77 -8.22
CA LEU A 199 -15.43 6.84 -6.76
C LEU A 199 -16.63 7.68 -6.37
N ILE A 200 -17.51 7.08 -5.57
CA ILE A 200 -18.71 7.71 -5.03
C ILE A 200 -18.63 7.73 -3.51
N LYS A 201 -19.18 8.79 -2.93
CA LYS A 201 -19.39 8.93 -1.49
C LYS A 201 -20.76 9.52 -1.27
N ASP A 202 -21.44 9.11 -0.22
CA ASP A 202 -22.76 9.65 0.13
C ASP A 202 -22.69 11.16 0.39
N ALA A 203 -23.80 11.84 0.07
CA ALA A 203 -23.88 13.29 0.13
C ALA A 203 -23.70 13.84 1.54
N ARG A 204 -24.16 13.14 2.58
CA ARG A 204 -24.05 13.60 3.97
C ARG A 204 -22.61 13.62 4.43
N SER A 205 -21.86 12.55 4.16
CA SER A 205 -20.43 12.49 4.47
C SER A 205 -19.63 13.54 3.70
N LEU A 206 -19.96 13.74 2.41
CA LEU A 206 -19.33 14.79 1.60
C LEU A 206 -19.61 16.18 2.16
N ALA A 207 -20.86 16.50 2.51
CA ALA A 207 -21.23 17.76 3.11
C ALA A 207 -20.45 18.02 4.40
N GLN A 208 -20.32 17.00 5.27
CA GLN A 208 -19.55 17.12 6.50
C GLN A 208 -18.07 17.42 6.22
N ILE A 209 -17.44 16.71 5.29
CA ILE A 209 -16.03 16.92 4.93
C ILE A 209 -15.81 18.30 4.29
N ARG A 210 -16.73 18.74 3.43
CA ARG A 210 -16.66 20.05 2.77
C ARG A 210 -16.84 21.19 3.77
N ARG A 211 -17.78 21.08 4.74
CA ARG A 211 -17.91 22.03 5.85
C ARG A 211 -16.64 22.15 6.68
N ASN A 212 -16.06 21.01 7.06
CA ASN A 212 -14.81 20.99 7.82
C ASN A 212 -13.66 21.68 7.05
N ARG A 213 -13.61 21.51 5.71
CA ARG A 213 -12.63 22.21 4.85
C ARG A 213 -12.84 23.72 4.87
N LEU A 214 -14.07 24.19 4.68
CA LEU A 214 -14.41 25.62 4.67
C LEU A 214 -14.00 26.30 5.98
N VAL A 215 -14.32 25.66 7.11
CA VAL A 215 -13.90 26.12 8.44
C VAL A 215 -12.38 26.20 8.56
N ALA A 216 -11.65 25.19 8.10
CA ALA A 216 -10.19 25.18 8.15
C ALA A 216 -9.53 26.24 7.25
N MET A 217 -10.23 26.72 6.22
CA MET A 217 -9.75 27.74 5.28
C MET A 217 -10.20 29.16 5.64
N ASN A 218 -10.92 29.36 6.76
CA ASN A 218 -11.59 30.62 7.11
C ASN A 218 -12.50 31.18 6.00
N GLU A 219 -12.99 30.31 5.12
CA GLU A 219 -13.89 30.67 4.02
C GLU A 219 -15.33 30.42 4.47
N HIS A 220 -16.01 31.48 4.89
CA HIS A 220 -17.40 31.42 5.37
C HIS A 220 -18.44 31.72 4.27
N GLU A 221 -18.01 32.18 3.10
CA GLU A 221 -18.91 32.73 2.06
C GLU A 221 -19.37 31.72 1.01
N ASN A 222 -18.81 30.50 0.97
CA ASN A 222 -19.14 29.51 -0.05
C ASN A 222 -20.23 28.51 0.44
N SER A 223 -21.46 29.00 0.66
CA SER A 223 -22.59 28.22 1.17
C SER A 223 -22.93 27.02 0.29
N ASP A 224 -22.80 27.19 -1.02
CA ASP A 224 -23.29 26.23 -2.01
C ASP A 224 -22.36 25.00 -2.13
N TYR A 225 -21.07 25.17 -1.80
CA TYR A 225 -20.08 24.08 -1.85
C TYR A 225 -20.39 22.95 -0.85
N ALA A 226 -21.02 23.28 0.27
CA ALA A 226 -21.37 22.37 1.36
C ALA A 226 -22.88 22.15 1.50
N ASP A 227 -23.66 22.61 0.52
CA ASP A 227 -25.10 22.39 0.47
C ASP A 227 -25.41 20.91 0.15
N LEU A 228 -26.38 20.34 0.86
CA LEU A 228 -26.66 18.92 0.77
C LEU A 228 -27.40 18.55 -0.53
N GLU A 229 -28.27 19.43 -1.02
CA GLU A 229 -29.06 19.18 -2.24
C GLU A 229 -28.16 19.24 -3.46
N ASN A 230 -27.31 20.27 -3.54
CA ASN A 230 -26.30 20.40 -4.60
C ASN A 230 -25.37 19.18 -4.62
N ILE A 231 -24.82 18.78 -3.47
CA ILE A 231 -23.94 17.60 -3.38
C ILE A 231 -24.69 16.31 -3.78
N ALA A 232 -25.96 16.16 -3.40
CA ALA A 232 -26.75 15.00 -3.80
C ALA A 232 -26.93 14.94 -5.32
N GLU A 233 -27.15 16.08 -5.97
CA GLU A 233 -27.22 16.19 -7.42
C GLU A 233 -25.87 15.87 -8.08
N GLU A 234 -24.76 16.39 -7.55
CA GLU A 234 -23.40 16.05 -8.02
C GLU A 234 -23.16 14.53 -8.02
N VAL A 235 -23.48 13.87 -6.91
CA VAL A 235 -23.30 12.42 -6.75
C VAL A 235 -24.21 11.66 -7.71
N ALA A 236 -25.45 12.12 -7.90
CA ALA A 236 -26.38 11.52 -8.84
C ALA A 236 -25.88 11.62 -10.29
N ASN A 237 -25.38 12.79 -10.69
CA ASN A 237 -24.81 13.03 -12.01
C ASN A 237 -23.56 12.18 -12.25
N ALA A 238 -22.67 12.06 -11.26
CA ALA A 238 -21.51 11.18 -11.34
C ALA A 238 -21.90 9.71 -11.56
N ARG A 239 -22.90 9.20 -10.81
CA ARG A 239 -23.41 7.84 -11.00
C ARG A 239 -23.99 7.61 -12.40
N ARG A 240 -24.70 8.59 -12.96
CA ARG A 240 -25.22 8.51 -14.33
C ARG A 240 -24.10 8.40 -15.35
N LEU A 241 -23.07 9.24 -15.24
CA LEU A 241 -21.89 9.21 -16.10
C LEU A 241 -21.22 7.83 -16.05
N PHE A 242 -20.96 7.32 -14.85
CA PHE A 242 -20.30 6.02 -14.68
C PHE A 242 -21.10 4.88 -15.29
N ASN A 243 -22.43 4.89 -15.12
CA ASN A 243 -23.32 3.88 -15.71
C ASN A 243 -23.36 3.97 -17.24
N GLN A 244 -23.39 5.18 -17.81
CA GLN A 244 -23.40 5.39 -19.26
C GLN A 244 -22.16 4.79 -19.92
N HIS A 245 -20.99 4.95 -19.31
CA HIS A 245 -19.73 4.41 -19.81
C HIS A 245 -19.39 3.02 -19.28
N LYS A 246 -20.26 2.42 -18.46
CA LYS A 246 -20.06 1.11 -17.81
C LYS A 246 -18.76 1.02 -17.00
N TRP A 247 -18.33 2.13 -16.40
CA TRP A 247 -17.15 2.13 -15.55
C TRP A 247 -17.47 1.46 -14.21
N PRO A 248 -16.56 0.63 -13.68
CA PRO A 248 -16.72 0.10 -12.33
C PRO A 248 -16.77 1.24 -11.31
N VAL A 249 -17.67 1.10 -10.33
CA VAL A 249 -17.90 2.13 -9.30
C VAL A 249 -17.61 1.55 -7.92
N ILE A 250 -16.84 2.28 -7.12
CA ILE A 250 -16.54 1.94 -5.73
C ILE A 250 -17.14 2.98 -4.79
N ASP A 251 -17.95 2.49 -3.84
CA ASP A 251 -18.45 3.31 -2.74
C ASP A 251 -17.43 3.39 -1.60
N VAL A 252 -16.94 4.61 -1.36
CA VAL A 252 -15.90 4.92 -0.37
C VAL A 252 -16.45 5.52 0.92
N THR A 253 -17.77 5.51 1.15
CA THR A 253 -18.37 6.13 2.35
C THR A 253 -17.82 5.56 3.65
N ARG A 254 -17.64 4.24 3.73
CA ARG A 254 -17.14 3.55 4.94
C ARG A 254 -15.88 2.74 4.70
N ARG A 255 -15.16 3.01 3.61
CA ARG A 255 -13.92 2.31 3.28
C ARG A 255 -12.70 3.12 3.68
N SER A 256 -11.67 2.43 4.13
CA SER A 256 -10.34 3.04 4.25
C SER A 256 -9.72 3.27 2.86
N VAL A 257 -8.61 4.00 2.84
CA VAL A 257 -7.81 4.21 1.61
C VAL A 257 -7.27 2.87 1.11
N GLU A 258 -6.78 2.03 2.02
CA GLU A 258 -6.25 0.69 1.75
C GLU A 258 -7.31 -0.25 1.17
N GLU A 259 -8.51 -0.28 1.76
CA GLU A 259 -9.62 -1.10 1.26
C GLU A 259 -10.11 -0.65 -0.11
N THR A 260 -10.13 0.66 -0.35
CA THR A 260 -10.47 1.25 -1.65
C THR A 260 -9.43 0.88 -2.69
N ALA A 261 -8.14 1.07 -2.39
CA ALA A 261 -7.04 0.70 -3.27
C ALA A 261 -7.02 -0.81 -3.58
N ALA A 262 -7.24 -1.66 -2.58
CA ALA A 262 -7.32 -3.12 -2.78
C ALA A 262 -8.46 -3.50 -3.74
N ALA A 263 -9.63 -2.84 -3.64
CA ALA A 263 -10.73 -3.05 -4.56
C ALA A 263 -10.39 -2.61 -5.99
N ILE A 264 -9.69 -1.48 -6.17
CA ILE A 264 -9.21 -1.01 -7.47
C ILE A 264 -8.20 -1.99 -8.08
N ILE A 265 -7.22 -2.44 -7.30
CA ILE A 265 -6.21 -3.42 -7.75
C ILE A 265 -6.87 -4.71 -8.24
N ASN A 266 -7.90 -5.20 -7.54
CA ASN A 266 -8.65 -6.38 -7.95
C ASN A 266 -9.41 -6.15 -9.26
N LEU A 267 -10.01 -4.97 -9.46
CA LEU A 267 -10.66 -4.61 -10.72
C LEU A 267 -9.66 -4.54 -11.87
N HIS A 268 -8.50 -3.91 -11.64
CA HIS A 268 -7.43 -3.79 -12.63
C HIS A 268 -6.87 -5.14 -13.05
N SER A 269 -6.63 -6.03 -12.10
CA SER A 269 -6.14 -7.39 -12.39
C SER A 269 -7.12 -8.16 -13.28
N ARG A 270 -8.42 -8.13 -12.95
CA ARG A 270 -9.47 -8.77 -13.78
C ARG A 270 -9.61 -8.14 -15.16
N TRP A 271 -9.50 -6.81 -15.25
CA TRP A 271 -9.59 -6.09 -16.51
C TRP A 271 -8.43 -6.45 -17.46
N LEU A 272 -7.21 -6.67 -16.92
CA LEU A 272 -6.09 -7.19 -17.70
C LEU A 272 -6.35 -8.62 -18.18
N GLU A 273 -6.84 -9.51 -17.31
CA GLU A 273 -7.19 -10.90 -17.67
C GLU A 273 -8.24 -10.95 -18.80
N ASP A 274 -9.28 -10.13 -18.72
CA ASP A 274 -10.34 -10.04 -19.73
C ASP A 274 -9.82 -9.54 -21.09
N LYS A 275 -8.80 -8.69 -21.08
CA LYS A 275 -8.14 -8.21 -22.30
C LYS A 275 -7.26 -9.27 -22.93
N ASP A 276 -6.42 -9.93 -22.13
CA ASP A 276 -5.52 -10.97 -22.59
C ASP A 276 -6.29 -12.18 -23.12
N GLY A 277 -7.41 -12.54 -22.48
CA GLY A 277 -8.32 -13.59 -22.95
C GLY A 277 -8.99 -13.27 -24.29
N LYS A 278 -9.30 -12.00 -24.56
CA LYS A 278 -9.83 -11.55 -25.87
C LYS A 278 -8.76 -11.52 -26.96
N ALA A 279 -7.51 -11.26 -26.62
CA ALA A 279 -6.40 -11.28 -27.57
C ALA A 279 -6.07 -12.70 -28.07
N HIS A 280 -6.26 -13.72 -27.24
CA HIS A 280 -5.99 -15.13 -27.58
C HIS A 280 -7.19 -15.89 -28.18
N GLY A 281 -8.39 -15.32 -28.15
CA GLY A 281 -9.62 -15.94 -28.66
C GLY A 281 -9.95 -15.64 -30.14
N ASN A 282 -9.03 -15.00 -30.87
CA ASN A 282 -9.25 -14.51 -32.24
C ASN A 282 -8.25 -15.11 -33.24
N HIS A 283 -7.95 -16.41 -33.12
CA HIS A 283 -7.21 -17.21 -34.11
C HIS A 283 -8.03 -18.42 -34.53
#